data_AF-A0A6I4V049-F1
#
_entry.id   AF-A0A6I4V049-F1
#
_cell.length_a   1.000
_cell.length_b   1.000
_cell.length_c   1.000
_cell.angle_alpha   90.00
_cell.angle_beta   90.00
_cell.angle_gamma   90.00
#
_symmetry.space_group_name_H-M   'P 1'
#
loop_
_entity.id
_entity.type
_entity.pdbx_description
1 polymer ?
#
loop_
_entity_poly.entity_id
_entity_poly.type
_entity_poly.pdbx_seq_one_letter_code
_entity_poly.pdbx_strand_id
1 'polypeptide(L)'
;MSYLSEASGSQKVGFFIAVVIAGLMARFFWAGGIEEYFNPSKQVENQIVEVLEARPGDLAVLRAMEQSFPLQYDELLEAMTDAGMQNAPPEMVIEAGSRQLGQFMASHRNDFAAAPLPSLDAVAGKERELLASLQRDEPVYCADYLFGTLIPSDPLSQESSRLIGETAAARVQAMAAGRADQQLRLDITPAILDGLADTMKDEGASAQQLAVIFGDADSATLSAEQQCDSALRMLSSIESQTDTRRALLIGKMLAR
;
A
#
# COMPACT_ATOMS: atom_id res chain seq x y z
N MET A 1 73.96 -31.83 -5.89
CA MET A 1 73.65 -30.41 -5.70
C MET A 1 72.17 -30.22 -6.02
N SER A 2 71.30 -30.20 -5.01
CA SER A 2 69.86 -30.00 -5.17
C SER A 2 69.54 -28.51 -5.11
N TYR A 3 69.02 -27.96 -6.19
CA TYR A 3 68.39 -26.64 -6.20
C TYR A 3 66.93 -26.79 -5.75
N LEU A 4 66.69 -26.74 -4.45
CA LEU A 4 65.35 -26.44 -3.94
C LEU A 4 65.16 -24.94 -4.03
N SER A 5 64.40 -24.51 -5.04
CA SER A 5 63.90 -23.15 -5.16
C SER A 5 62.97 -22.86 -3.98
N GLU A 6 63.44 -22.01 -3.07
CA GLU A 6 62.58 -21.38 -2.07
C GLU A 6 61.63 -20.43 -2.80
N ALA A 7 60.37 -20.86 -2.98
CA ALA A 7 59.31 -19.98 -3.42
C ALA A 7 59.15 -18.84 -2.40
N SER A 8 59.34 -17.60 -2.85
CA SER A 8 59.25 -16.41 -2.00
C SER A 8 57.85 -16.31 -1.36
N GLY A 9 57.79 -15.76 -0.15
CA GLY A 9 56.52 -15.59 0.59
C GLY A 9 55.44 -14.85 -0.19
N SER A 10 55.78 -14.03 -1.20
CA SER A 10 54.81 -13.33 -2.05
C SER A 10 54.10 -14.23 -3.06
N GLN A 11 54.73 -15.33 -3.52
CA GLN A 11 54.06 -16.29 -4.42
C GLN A 11 52.99 -17.12 -3.71
N LYS A 12 53.18 -17.42 -2.41
CA LYS A 12 52.20 -18.18 -1.62
C LYS A 12 50.96 -17.34 -1.29
N VAL A 13 51.13 -16.03 -1.06
CA VAL A 13 50.01 -15.10 -0.84
C VAL A 13 49.19 -14.89 -2.13
N GLY A 14 49.85 -14.75 -3.28
CA GLY A 14 49.17 -14.63 -4.57
C GLY A 14 48.33 -15.87 -4.95
N PHE A 15 48.82 -17.07 -4.65
CA PHE A 15 48.08 -18.31 -4.89
C PHE A 15 46.87 -18.47 -3.96
N PHE A 16 47.00 -18.10 -2.67
CA PHE A 16 45.88 -18.14 -1.72
C PHE A 16 44.76 -17.16 -2.09
N ILE A 17 45.09 -15.95 -2.54
CA ILE A 17 44.09 -14.96 -2.99
C ILE A 17 43.38 -15.47 -4.26
N ALA A 18 44.12 -16.03 -5.21
CA ALA A 18 43.53 -16.58 -6.45
C ALA A 18 42.58 -17.76 -6.17
N VAL A 19 42.92 -18.65 -5.24
CA VAL A 19 42.07 -19.80 -4.85
C VAL A 19 40.84 -19.34 -4.06
N VAL A 20 40.96 -18.32 -3.20
CA VAL A 20 39.80 -17.74 -2.48
C VAL A 20 38.85 -17.02 -3.44
N ILE A 21 39.37 -16.25 -4.41
CA ILE A 21 38.55 -15.59 -5.44
C ILE A 21 37.90 -16.62 -6.36
N ALA A 22 38.64 -17.65 -6.81
CA ALA A 22 38.09 -18.72 -7.64
C ALA A 22 37.04 -19.55 -6.88
N GLY A 23 37.23 -19.79 -5.58
CA GLY A 23 36.27 -20.47 -4.72
C GLY A 23 35.01 -19.64 -4.45
N LEU A 24 35.13 -18.32 -4.27
CA LEU A 24 34.00 -17.40 -4.14
C LEU A 24 33.20 -17.29 -5.44
N MET A 25 33.89 -17.19 -6.58
CA MET A 25 33.23 -17.23 -7.88
C MET A 25 32.54 -18.58 -8.10
N ALA A 26 33.21 -19.71 -7.88
CA ALA A 26 32.58 -21.04 -8.03
C ALA A 26 31.33 -21.22 -7.15
N ARG A 27 31.30 -20.64 -5.94
CA ARG A 27 30.12 -20.62 -5.07
C ARG A 27 28.99 -19.72 -5.61
N PHE A 28 29.33 -18.56 -6.19
CA PHE A 28 28.38 -17.68 -6.90
C PHE A 28 27.79 -18.37 -8.14
N PHE A 29 28.62 -19.10 -8.90
CA PHE A 29 28.22 -19.89 -10.07
C PHE A 29 27.29 -21.05 -9.71
N TRP A 30 27.49 -21.72 -8.56
CA TRP A 30 26.66 -22.87 -8.13
C TRP A 30 25.38 -22.48 -7.38
N ALA A 31 25.25 -21.24 -6.91
CA ALA A 31 24.08 -20.73 -6.20
C ALA A 31 23.05 -20.02 -7.11
N GLY A 32 23.21 -20.05 -8.43
CA GLY A 32 22.28 -19.41 -9.39
C GLY A 32 22.55 -17.92 -9.69
N GLY A 33 23.55 -17.30 -9.06
CA GLY A 33 23.77 -15.85 -9.11
C GLY A 33 24.24 -15.26 -10.45
N ILE A 34 24.39 -16.07 -11.51
CA ILE A 34 24.82 -15.59 -12.83
C ILE A 34 23.66 -15.53 -13.81
N GLU A 35 22.65 -16.39 -13.65
CA GLU A 35 21.37 -16.17 -14.34
C GLU A 35 20.72 -14.87 -13.84
N GLU A 36 20.83 -14.54 -12.55
CA GLU A 36 20.33 -13.27 -12.01
C GLU A 36 21.11 -12.04 -12.50
N TYR A 37 22.44 -12.13 -12.64
CA TYR A 37 23.25 -10.97 -13.06
C TYR A 37 23.08 -10.62 -14.54
N PHE A 38 22.80 -11.62 -15.39
CA PHE A 38 22.62 -11.44 -16.84
C PHE A 38 21.17 -11.42 -17.30
N ASN A 39 20.19 -11.58 -16.40
CA ASN A 39 18.79 -11.38 -16.74
C ASN A 39 18.45 -9.88 -16.67
N PRO A 40 18.21 -9.20 -17.80
CA PRO A 40 17.90 -7.77 -17.82
C PRO A 40 16.67 -7.44 -16.98
N SER A 41 15.72 -8.37 -16.84
CA SER A 41 14.53 -8.17 -16.02
C SER A 41 14.88 -8.03 -14.53
N LYS A 42 15.83 -8.82 -14.03
CA LYS A 42 16.26 -8.77 -12.62
C LYS A 42 17.00 -7.47 -12.26
N GLN A 43 17.73 -6.88 -13.20
CA GLN A 43 18.35 -5.57 -12.99
C GLN A 43 17.30 -4.45 -12.90
N VAL A 44 16.27 -4.50 -13.74
CA VAL A 44 15.15 -3.55 -13.70
C VAL A 44 14.34 -3.72 -12.41
N GLU A 45 14.06 -4.96 -12.01
CA GLU A 45 13.38 -5.30 -10.75
C GLU A 45 14.13 -4.75 -9.53
N ASN A 46 15.45 -4.94 -9.45
CA ASN A 46 16.27 -4.39 -8.36
C ASN A 46 16.22 -2.85 -8.32
N GLN A 47 16.26 -2.18 -9.47
CA GLN A 47 16.13 -0.71 -9.53
C GLN A 47 14.74 -0.24 -9.09
N ILE A 48 13.69 -0.96 -9.48
CA ILE A 48 12.32 -0.69 -9.03
C ILE A 48 12.24 -0.82 -7.51
N VAL A 49 12.75 -1.90 -6.94
CA VAL A 49 12.76 -2.12 -5.48
C VAL A 49 13.55 -1.02 -4.78
N GLU A 50 14.75 -0.66 -5.25
CA GLU A 50 15.55 0.44 -4.67
C GLU A 50 14.79 1.78 -4.68
N VAL A 51 14.08 2.10 -5.76
CA VAL A 51 13.27 3.33 -5.86
C VAL A 51 12.08 3.29 -4.92
N LEU A 52 11.43 2.14 -4.77
CA LEU A 52 10.29 1.95 -3.86
C LEU A 52 10.75 1.96 -2.39
N GLU A 53 11.93 1.40 -2.09
CA GLU A 53 12.54 1.46 -0.75
C GLU A 53 12.89 2.88 -0.33
N ALA A 54 13.20 3.77 -1.28
CA ALA A 54 13.42 5.19 -1.02
C ALA A 54 12.12 5.94 -0.65
N ARG A 55 10.95 5.31 -0.80
CA ARG A 55 9.63 5.86 -0.47
C ARG A 55 9.00 5.06 0.67
N PRO A 56 9.05 5.56 1.93
CA PRO A 56 8.62 4.79 3.09
C PRO A 56 7.20 4.23 3.03
N GLY A 57 6.28 4.94 2.35
CA GLY A 57 4.91 4.48 2.14
C GLY A 57 4.83 3.26 1.22
N ASP A 58 5.46 3.32 0.05
CA ASP A 58 5.44 2.25 -0.95
C ASP A 58 6.04 0.96 -0.37
N LEU A 59 7.11 1.09 0.42
CA LEU A 59 7.74 -0.04 1.10
C LEU A 59 6.80 -0.77 2.08
N ALA A 60 5.92 -0.05 2.76
CA ALA A 60 4.99 -0.66 3.73
C ALA A 60 3.97 -1.57 3.04
N VAL A 61 3.37 -1.09 1.93
CA VAL A 61 2.38 -1.88 1.18
C VAL A 61 3.01 -3.08 0.49
N LEU A 62 4.20 -2.91 -0.10
CA LEU A 62 4.94 -3.98 -0.76
C LEU A 62 5.28 -5.12 0.20
N ARG A 63 5.79 -4.79 1.40
CA ARG A 63 6.07 -5.80 2.44
C ARG A 63 4.81 -6.55 2.90
N ALA A 64 3.69 -5.83 3.03
CA ALA A 64 2.42 -6.45 3.40
C ALA A 64 1.93 -7.42 2.31
N MET A 65 2.09 -7.05 1.03
CA MET A 65 1.77 -7.91 -0.11
C MET A 65 2.71 -9.11 -0.21
N GLU A 66 4.02 -8.91 -0.15
CA GLU A 66 5.01 -9.99 -0.18
C GLU A 66 4.73 -11.05 0.90
N GLN A 67 4.41 -10.61 2.12
CA GLN A 67 4.13 -11.50 3.23
C GLN A 67 2.80 -12.27 3.08
N SER A 68 1.75 -11.61 2.58
CA SER A 68 0.37 -12.13 2.67
C SER A 68 -0.19 -12.65 1.34
N PHE A 69 0.34 -12.14 0.23
CA PHE A 69 -0.12 -12.34 -1.14
C PHE A 69 1.10 -12.41 -2.10
N PRO A 70 2.03 -13.37 -1.89
CA PRO A 70 3.30 -13.40 -2.64
C PRO A 70 3.10 -13.49 -4.15
N LEU A 71 2.07 -14.21 -4.62
CA LEU A 71 1.76 -14.29 -6.06
C LEU A 71 1.36 -12.94 -6.65
N GLN A 72 0.54 -12.16 -5.93
CA GLN A 72 0.09 -10.83 -6.37
C GLN A 72 1.22 -9.79 -6.25
N TYR A 73 2.15 -10.00 -5.32
CA TYR A 73 3.38 -9.23 -5.24
C TYR A 73 4.27 -9.47 -6.47
N ASP A 74 4.46 -10.72 -6.88
CA ASP A 74 5.22 -11.07 -8.08
C ASP A 74 4.56 -10.48 -9.34
N GLU A 75 3.23 -10.58 -9.48
CA GLU A 75 2.47 -9.97 -10.59
C GLU A 75 2.64 -8.43 -10.63
N LEU A 76 2.74 -7.77 -9.48
CA LEU A 76 3.00 -6.34 -9.38
C LEU A 76 4.41 -6.00 -9.89
N LEU A 77 5.43 -6.74 -9.45
CA LEU A 77 6.80 -6.54 -9.92
C LEU A 77 6.96 -6.83 -11.42
N GLU A 78 6.29 -7.87 -11.92
CA GLU A 78 6.27 -8.21 -13.34
C GLU A 78 5.67 -7.06 -14.17
N ALA A 79 4.52 -6.52 -13.77
CA ALA A 79 3.88 -5.39 -14.46
C ALA A 79 4.78 -4.14 -14.50
N MET A 80 5.47 -3.83 -13.40
CA MET A 80 6.42 -2.70 -13.35
C MET A 80 7.67 -2.97 -14.20
N THR A 81 8.17 -4.20 -14.19
CA THR A 81 9.35 -4.63 -14.96
C THR A 81 9.05 -4.59 -16.46
N ASP A 82 7.89 -5.09 -16.89
CA ASP A 82 7.44 -5.04 -18.28
C ASP A 82 7.33 -3.61 -18.81
N ALA A 83 6.85 -2.69 -17.98
CA ALA A 83 6.83 -1.26 -18.30
C ALA A 83 8.27 -0.70 -18.42
N GLY A 84 9.15 -1.01 -17.47
CA GLY A 84 10.55 -0.58 -17.48
C GLY A 84 11.33 -1.10 -18.69
N MET A 85 11.14 -2.37 -19.06
CA MET A 85 11.80 -3.01 -20.20
C MET A 85 11.41 -2.40 -21.56
N GLN A 86 10.25 -1.76 -21.64
CA GLN A 86 9.83 -1.00 -22.82
C GLN A 86 10.53 0.36 -22.95
N ASN A 87 11.53 0.65 -22.09
CA ASN A 87 12.14 1.97 -21.91
C ASN A 87 11.09 3.05 -21.61
N ALA A 88 10.00 2.66 -20.95
CA ALA A 88 9.00 3.62 -20.52
C ALA A 88 9.62 4.56 -19.48
N PRO A 89 9.22 5.83 -19.44
CA PRO A 89 9.73 6.76 -18.46
C PRO A 89 9.23 6.37 -17.04
N PRO A 90 9.92 6.79 -15.96
CA PRO A 90 9.63 6.34 -14.59
C PRO A 90 8.17 6.50 -14.16
N GLU A 91 7.50 7.55 -14.61
CA GLU A 91 6.07 7.79 -14.35
C GLU A 91 5.18 6.67 -14.88
N MET A 92 5.50 6.08 -16.03
CA MET A 92 4.73 4.95 -16.59
C MET A 92 4.96 3.66 -15.82
N VAL A 93 6.16 3.46 -15.26
CA VAL A 93 6.47 2.31 -14.40
C VAL A 93 5.66 2.42 -13.09
N ILE A 94 5.61 3.61 -12.50
CA ILE A 94 4.79 3.88 -11.31
C ILE A 94 3.30 3.70 -11.63
N GLU A 95 2.83 4.19 -12.77
CA GLU A 95 1.44 4.03 -13.20
C GLU A 95 1.07 2.55 -13.38
N ALA A 96 1.96 1.73 -13.94
CA ALA A 96 1.76 0.29 -14.07
C ALA A 96 1.62 -0.38 -12.68
N GLY A 97 2.50 -0.06 -11.74
CA GLY A 97 2.42 -0.55 -10.36
C GLY A 97 1.13 -0.11 -9.66
N SER A 98 0.77 1.17 -9.73
CA SER A 98 -0.48 1.71 -9.17
C SER A 98 -1.72 1.05 -9.75
N ARG A 99 -1.72 0.78 -11.06
CA ARG A 99 -2.81 0.06 -11.73
C ARG A 99 -2.95 -1.37 -11.24
N GLN A 100 -1.83 -2.09 -11.13
CA GLN A 100 -1.84 -3.47 -10.63
C GLN A 100 -2.26 -3.53 -9.15
N LEU A 101 -1.78 -2.60 -8.33
CA LEU A 101 -2.21 -2.45 -6.94
C LEU A 101 -3.72 -2.15 -6.84
N GLY A 102 -4.25 -1.27 -7.69
CA GLY A 102 -5.70 -0.99 -7.75
C GLY A 102 -6.52 -2.23 -8.12
N GLN A 103 -6.05 -3.04 -9.08
CA GLN A 103 -6.69 -4.31 -9.45
C GLN A 103 -6.63 -5.33 -8.30
N PHE A 104 -5.51 -5.41 -7.60
CA PHE A 104 -5.34 -6.23 -6.41
C PHE A 104 -6.37 -5.85 -5.33
N MET A 105 -6.44 -4.57 -4.97
CA MET A 105 -7.38 -4.08 -3.95
C MET A 105 -8.84 -4.36 -4.34
N ALA A 106 -9.20 -4.14 -5.61
CA ALA A 106 -10.55 -4.39 -6.12
C ALA A 106 -10.93 -5.87 -6.10
N SER A 107 -10.00 -6.77 -6.46
CA SER A 107 -10.24 -8.22 -6.45
C SER A 107 -10.38 -8.80 -5.03
N HIS A 108 -9.79 -8.14 -4.03
CA HIS A 108 -9.82 -8.57 -2.62
C HIS A 108 -10.83 -7.77 -1.76
N ARG A 109 -11.71 -6.98 -2.37
CA ARG A 109 -12.73 -6.20 -1.64
C ARG A 109 -13.62 -7.04 -0.72
N ASN A 110 -13.92 -8.27 -1.12
CA ASN A 110 -14.77 -9.18 -0.34
C ASN A 110 -14.01 -9.77 0.85
N ASP A 111 -12.71 -10.06 0.68
CA ASP A 111 -11.85 -10.51 1.77
C ASP A 111 -11.71 -9.39 2.82
N PHE A 112 -11.49 -8.15 2.38
CA PHE A 112 -11.53 -6.98 3.26
C PHE A 112 -12.85 -6.86 4.00
N ALA A 113 -13.98 -6.92 3.29
CA ALA A 113 -15.31 -6.81 3.90
C ALA A 113 -15.62 -7.94 4.90
N ALA A 114 -14.94 -9.08 4.78
CA ALA A 114 -15.05 -10.24 5.67
C ALA A 114 -14.03 -10.22 6.82
N ALA A 115 -13.10 -9.26 6.87
CA ALA A 115 -12.04 -9.20 7.89
C ALA A 115 -12.57 -9.09 9.33
N PRO A 116 -11.90 -9.67 10.34
CA PRO A 116 -12.23 -9.45 11.75
C PRO A 116 -12.20 -7.97 12.14
N LEU A 117 -13.07 -7.58 13.09
CA LEU A 117 -13.19 -6.18 13.52
C LEU A 117 -11.86 -5.53 13.95
N PRO A 118 -10.95 -6.20 14.69
CA PRO A 118 -9.65 -5.59 15.03
C PRO A 118 -8.83 -5.15 13.81
N SER A 119 -8.89 -5.90 12.71
CA SER A 119 -8.19 -5.56 11.47
C SER A 119 -8.88 -4.40 10.73
N LEU A 120 -10.22 -4.35 10.76
CA LEU A 120 -10.99 -3.24 10.22
C LEU A 120 -10.77 -1.94 11.02
N ASP A 121 -10.73 -2.02 12.35
CA ASP A 121 -10.46 -0.88 13.24
C ASP A 121 -9.03 -0.34 13.02
N ALA A 122 -8.04 -1.21 12.74
CA ALA A 122 -6.70 -0.77 12.38
C ALA A 122 -6.67 0.05 11.07
N VAL A 123 -7.49 -0.32 10.09
CA VAL A 123 -7.64 0.43 8.83
C VAL A 123 -8.32 1.77 9.08
N ALA A 124 -9.44 1.79 9.80
CA ALA A 124 -10.14 3.03 10.15
C ALA A 124 -9.24 4.01 10.90
N GLY A 125 -8.42 3.51 11.83
CA GLY A 125 -7.42 4.31 12.54
C GLY A 125 -6.40 4.96 11.60
N LYS A 126 -5.89 4.21 10.62
CA LYS A 126 -4.94 4.72 9.62
C LYS A 126 -5.55 5.71 8.64
N GLU A 127 -6.78 5.45 8.19
CA GLU A 127 -7.54 6.39 7.37
C GLU A 127 -7.75 7.72 8.10
N ARG A 128 -8.07 7.68 9.40
CA ARG A 128 -8.23 8.89 10.22
C ARG A 128 -6.91 9.66 10.40
N GLU A 129 -5.79 8.96 10.63
CA GLU A 129 -4.46 9.58 10.68
C GLU A 129 -4.12 10.26 9.36
N LEU A 130 -4.36 9.58 8.23
CA LEU A 130 -4.15 10.12 6.89
C LEU A 130 -4.99 11.36 6.62
N LEU A 131 -6.30 11.29 6.85
CA LEU A 131 -7.21 12.41 6.62
C LEU A 131 -6.88 13.61 7.52
N ALA A 132 -6.48 13.38 8.78
CA ALA A 132 -6.05 14.46 9.66
C ALA A 132 -4.76 15.13 9.15
N SER A 133 -3.81 14.35 8.62
CA SER A 133 -2.59 14.89 7.97
C SER A 133 -2.94 15.69 6.73
N LEU A 134 -3.76 15.15 5.83
CA LEU A 134 -4.21 15.82 4.61
C LEU A 134 -5.01 17.08 4.94
N GLN A 135 -5.88 17.07 5.95
CA GLN A 135 -6.63 18.26 6.36
C GLN A 135 -5.71 19.40 6.79
N ARG A 136 -4.63 19.09 7.51
CA ARG A 136 -3.70 20.08 8.04
C ARG A 136 -2.81 20.65 6.95
N ASP A 137 -2.30 19.78 6.08
CA ASP A 137 -1.23 20.15 5.15
C ASP A 137 -1.79 20.48 3.76
N GLU A 138 -2.80 19.75 3.29
CA GLU A 138 -3.32 19.83 1.92
C GLU A 138 -4.85 19.57 1.82
N PRO A 139 -5.70 20.54 2.26
CA PRO A 139 -7.15 20.35 2.39
C PRO A 139 -7.86 19.92 1.11
N VAL A 140 -7.36 20.33 -0.06
CA VAL A 140 -7.90 19.94 -1.37
C VAL A 140 -7.73 18.43 -1.60
N TYR A 141 -6.55 17.88 -1.32
CA TYR A 141 -6.33 16.44 -1.45
C TYR A 141 -7.08 15.63 -0.42
N CYS A 142 -7.30 16.17 0.79
CA CYS A 142 -8.19 15.53 1.75
C CYS A 142 -9.59 15.32 1.16
N ALA A 143 -10.13 16.34 0.50
CA ALA A 143 -11.43 16.25 -0.16
C ALA A 143 -11.41 15.22 -1.31
N ASP A 144 -10.42 15.30 -2.21
CA ASP A 144 -10.32 14.40 -3.37
C ASP A 144 -10.09 12.93 -3.02
N TYR A 145 -9.37 12.66 -1.93
CA TYR A 145 -9.09 11.30 -1.46
C TYR A 145 -10.37 10.50 -1.20
N LEU A 146 -11.42 11.16 -0.70
CA LEU A 146 -12.68 10.51 -0.32
C LEU A 146 -13.61 10.25 -1.49
N PHE A 147 -13.59 11.14 -2.48
CA PHE A 147 -14.44 11.06 -3.66
C PHE A 147 -13.76 10.30 -4.81
N GLY A 148 -12.55 9.75 -4.58
CA GLY A 148 -11.83 8.93 -5.56
C GLY A 148 -11.26 9.74 -6.72
N THR A 149 -11.03 11.05 -6.51
CA THR A 149 -10.53 11.98 -7.54
C THR A 149 -9.08 12.39 -7.30
N LEU A 150 -8.36 11.72 -6.39
CA LEU A 150 -6.98 12.06 -6.06
C LEU A 150 -6.06 11.93 -7.29
N ILE A 151 -5.82 13.05 -7.96
CA ILE A 151 -4.77 13.22 -8.97
C ILE A 151 -3.87 14.31 -8.43
N PRO A 152 -2.78 13.96 -7.72
CA PRO A 152 -1.86 14.96 -7.20
C PRO A 152 -1.26 15.74 -8.38
N SER A 153 -1.54 17.04 -8.46
CA SER A 153 -0.83 17.95 -9.38
C SER A 153 0.55 18.30 -8.84
N ASP A 154 0.70 18.22 -7.51
CA ASP A 154 1.92 18.51 -6.77
C ASP A 154 2.33 17.30 -5.91
N PRO A 155 3.63 17.16 -5.58
CA PRO A 155 4.10 16.11 -4.69
C PRO A 155 3.53 16.30 -3.28
N LEU A 156 2.88 15.25 -2.75
CA LEU A 156 2.39 15.23 -1.37
C LEU A 156 3.53 15.38 -0.36
N SER A 157 3.21 15.84 0.85
CA SER A 157 4.16 15.85 1.95
C SER A 157 4.72 14.44 2.23
N GLN A 158 5.94 14.35 2.78
CA GLN A 158 6.54 13.07 3.14
C GLN A 158 5.68 12.30 4.17
N GLU A 159 5.02 13.04 5.08
CA GLU A 159 4.11 12.47 6.08
C GLU A 159 2.86 11.88 5.43
N SER A 160 2.19 12.62 4.56
CA SER A 160 1.01 12.15 3.82
C SER A 160 1.34 10.95 2.94
N SER A 161 2.47 10.99 2.22
CA SER A 161 2.94 9.87 1.39
C SER A 161 3.19 8.61 2.22
N ARG A 162 3.81 8.74 3.40
CA ARG A 162 4.00 7.62 4.34
C ARG A 162 2.66 7.09 4.84
N LEU A 163 1.73 7.96 5.24
CA LEU A 163 0.41 7.56 5.75
C LEU A 163 -0.46 6.88 4.69
N ILE A 164 -0.38 7.29 3.42
CA ILE A 164 -1.03 6.59 2.30
C ILE A 164 -0.54 5.15 2.22
N GLY A 165 0.78 4.95 2.22
CA GLY A 165 1.37 3.60 2.17
C GLY A 165 1.04 2.74 3.39
N GLU A 166 1.06 3.31 4.59
CA GLU A 166 0.65 2.59 5.81
C GLU A 166 -0.84 2.22 5.82
N THR A 167 -1.70 3.10 5.29
CA THR A 167 -3.14 2.84 5.14
C THR A 167 -3.38 1.72 4.13
N ALA A 168 -2.68 1.75 2.98
CA ALA A 168 -2.72 0.68 1.99
C ALA A 168 -2.22 -0.65 2.59
N ALA A 169 -1.11 -0.64 3.32
CA ALA A 169 -0.58 -1.82 4.00
C ALA A 169 -1.58 -2.41 5.02
N ALA A 170 -2.24 -1.55 5.82
CA ALA A 170 -3.29 -1.98 6.75
C ALA A 170 -4.47 -2.63 6.02
N ARG A 171 -4.86 -2.09 4.85
CA ARG A 171 -5.90 -2.72 4.00
C ARG A 171 -5.48 -4.10 3.51
N VAL A 172 -4.25 -4.27 3.04
CA VAL A 172 -3.70 -5.59 2.63
C VAL A 172 -3.75 -6.58 3.80
N GLN A 173 -3.33 -6.15 5.00
CA GLN A 173 -3.37 -6.99 6.19
C GLN A 173 -4.82 -7.36 6.59
N ALA A 174 -5.77 -6.43 6.47
CA ALA A 174 -7.18 -6.72 6.70
C ALA A 174 -7.74 -7.71 5.67
N MET A 175 -7.38 -7.59 4.38
CA MET A 175 -7.73 -8.57 3.36
C MET A 175 -7.20 -9.96 3.71
N ALA A 176 -5.92 -10.05 4.11
CA ALA A 176 -5.31 -11.32 4.52
C ALA A 176 -6.03 -11.93 5.74
N ALA A 177 -6.38 -11.09 6.74
CA ALA A 177 -7.10 -11.51 7.92
C ALA A 177 -8.52 -12.01 7.58
N GLY A 178 -9.23 -11.32 6.68
CA GLY A 178 -10.56 -11.77 6.23
C GLY A 178 -10.53 -13.01 5.37
N ARG A 179 -9.48 -13.21 4.58
CA ARG A 179 -9.26 -14.49 3.87
C ARG A 179 -9.04 -15.64 4.84
N ALA A 180 -8.31 -15.40 5.93
CA ALA A 180 -8.00 -16.42 6.94
C ALA A 180 -9.18 -16.70 7.90
N ASP A 181 -9.94 -15.68 8.27
CA ASP A 181 -11.06 -15.74 9.20
C ASP A 181 -12.25 -14.91 8.68
N GLN A 182 -13.04 -15.54 7.81
CA GLN A 182 -14.18 -14.91 7.15
C GLN A 182 -15.35 -14.68 8.12
N GLN A 183 -15.64 -13.41 8.39
CA GLN A 183 -16.80 -13.01 9.17
C GLN A 183 -17.99 -12.73 8.24
N LEU A 184 -19.08 -13.48 8.44
CA LEU A 184 -20.33 -13.24 7.71
C LEU A 184 -20.96 -11.93 8.17
N ARG A 185 -21.24 -11.04 7.22
CA ARG A 185 -21.90 -9.75 7.47
C ARG A 185 -23.09 -9.59 6.52
N LEU A 186 -24.20 -9.09 7.08
CA LEU A 186 -25.36 -8.69 6.29
C LEU A 186 -25.04 -7.43 5.46
N ASP A 187 -25.88 -7.09 4.51
CA ASP A 187 -25.71 -5.82 3.78
C ASP A 187 -26.15 -4.61 4.61
N ILE A 188 -25.66 -3.43 4.21
CA ILE A 188 -26.10 -2.16 4.77
C ILE A 188 -27.58 -1.95 4.42
N THR A 189 -28.41 -1.85 5.45
CA THR A 189 -29.82 -1.48 5.32
C THR A 189 -30.02 0.03 5.48
N PRO A 190 -31.13 0.61 4.98
CA PRO A 190 -31.47 2.01 5.23
C PRO A 190 -31.40 2.41 6.71
N ALA A 191 -31.92 1.57 7.62
CA ALA A 191 -31.89 1.85 9.06
C ALA A 191 -30.48 1.94 9.67
N ILE A 192 -29.47 1.33 9.03
CA ILE A 192 -28.07 1.44 9.45
C ILE A 192 -27.47 2.77 8.98
N LEU A 193 -27.83 3.20 7.76
CA LEU A 193 -27.44 4.52 7.24
C LEU A 193 -28.12 5.64 8.02
N ASP A 194 -29.41 5.51 8.35
CA ASP A 194 -30.13 6.47 9.18
C ASP A 194 -29.47 6.60 10.56
N GLY A 195 -29.12 5.48 11.19
CA GLY A 195 -28.41 5.48 12.48
C GLY A 195 -27.01 6.12 12.40
N LEU A 196 -26.29 5.92 11.28
CA LEU A 196 -25.03 6.62 11.05
C LEU A 196 -25.27 8.13 10.86
N ALA A 197 -26.27 8.53 10.08
CA ALA A 197 -26.63 9.92 9.86
C ALA A 197 -27.01 10.65 11.16
N ASP A 198 -27.78 9.99 12.04
CA ASP A 198 -28.13 10.50 13.37
C ASP A 198 -26.87 10.71 14.22
N THR A 199 -25.95 9.73 14.21
CA THR A 199 -24.67 9.84 14.94
C THR A 199 -23.83 11.01 14.42
N MET A 200 -23.73 11.15 13.09
CA MET A 200 -23.01 12.25 12.46
C MET A 200 -23.61 13.62 12.80
N LYS A 201 -24.94 13.70 12.85
CA LYS A 201 -25.66 14.91 13.24
C LYS A 201 -25.42 15.27 14.71
N ASP A 202 -25.42 14.28 15.60
CA ASP A 202 -25.08 14.46 17.02
C ASP A 202 -23.63 14.92 17.20
N GLU A 203 -22.73 14.49 16.31
CA GLU A 203 -21.35 14.96 16.20
C GLU A 203 -21.21 16.31 15.46
N GLY A 204 -22.31 16.94 15.05
CA GLY A 204 -22.35 18.29 14.50
C GLY A 204 -22.32 18.39 12.97
N ALA A 205 -22.53 17.29 12.24
CA ALA A 205 -22.67 17.35 10.79
C ALA A 205 -23.93 18.13 10.39
N SER A 206 -23.76 19.06 9.44
CA SER A 206 -24.88 19.81 8.85
C SER A 206 -25.70 18.94 7.90
N ALA A 207 -26.96 19.34 7.65
CA ALA A 207 -27.83 18.65 6.69
C ALA A 207 -27.21 18.56 5.29
N GLN A 208 -26.45 19.57 4.88
CA GLN A 208 -25.77 19.59 3.58
C GLN A 208 -24.61 18.58 3.52
N GLN A 209 -23.84 18.45 4.59
CA GLN A 209 -22.78 17.44 4.69
C GLN A 209 -23.34 16.01 4.63
N LEU A 210 -24.44 15.76 5.35
CA LEU A 210 -25.14 14.48 5.30
C LEU A 210 -25.65 14.17 3.88
N ALA A 211 -26.27 15.15 3.21
CA ALA A 211 -26.76 14.98 1.85
C ALA A 211 -25.63 14.61 0.87
N VAL A 212 -24.44 15.20 0.99
CA VAL A 212 -23.28 14.82 0.15
C VAL A 212 -22.78 13.42 0.48
N ILE A 213 -22.62 13.06 1.76
CA ILE A 213 -22.10 11.75 2.17
C ILE A 213 -22.99 10.60 1.69
N PHE A 214 -24.31 10.77 1.81
CA PHE A 214 -25.28 9.74 1.46
C PHE A 214 -25.73 9.80 -0.01
N GLY A 215 -25.16 10.71 -0.81
CA GLY A 215 -25.37 10.78 -2.27
C GLY A 215 -26.64 11.52 -2.71
N ASP A 216 -27.28 12.27 -1.82
CA ASP A 216 -28.45 13.10 -2.11
C ASP A 216 -28.08 14.47 -2.71
N ALA A 217 -26.80 14.87 -2.62
CA ALA A 217 -26.29 16.12 -3.16
C ALA A 217 -24.89 15.97 -3.77
N ASP A 218 -24.55 16.87 -4.71
CA ASP A 218 -23.22 16.95 -5.31
C ASP A 218 -22.19 17.46 -4.30
N SER A 219 -21.02 16.81 -4.24
CA SER A 219 -19.91 17.22 -3.37
C SER A 219 -19.41 18.62 -3.69
N ALA A 220 -19.58 19.10 -4.94
CA ALA A 220 -19.25 20.45 -5.36
C ALA A 220 -20.04 21.55 -4.60
N THR A 221 -21.09 21.19 -3.86
CA THR A 221 -21.84 22.14 -3.02
C THR A 221 -21.14 22.47 -1.69
N LEU A 222 -20.10 21.73 -1.32
CA LEU A 222 -19.28 21.93 -0.11
C LEU A 222 -17.88 22.45 -0.49
N SER A 223 -17.29 23.29 0.36
CA SER A 223 -15.86 23.62 0.23
C SER A 223 -14.98 22.39 0.47
N ALA A 224 -13.74 22.40 -0.01
CA ALA A 224 -12.79 21.30 0.25
C ALA A 224 -12.60 21.03 1.76
N GLU A 225 -12.53 22.08 2.57
CA GLU A 225 -12.47 21.98 4.03
C GLU A 225 -13.70 21.28 4.61
N GLN A 226 -14.90 21.64 4.15
CA GLN A 226 -16.15 21.01 4.58
C GLN A 226 -16.25 19.56 4.13
N GLN A 227 -15.78 19.23 2.92
CA GLN A 227 -15.71 17.87 2.40
C GLN A 227 -14.80 16.99 3.26
N CYS A 228 -13.60 17.48 3.57
CA CYS A 228 -12.65 16.79 4.44
C CYS A 228 -13.20 16.61 5.87
N ASP A 229 -13.76 17.67 6.47
CA ASP A 229 -14.41 17.61 7.79
C ASP A 229 -15.57 16.61 7.81
N SER A 230 -16.36 16.53 6.74
CA SER A 230 -17.47 15.59 6.61
C SER A 230 -17.00 14.14 6.72
N ALA A 231 -15.88 13.79 6.10
CA ALA A 231 -15.36 12.44 6.18
C ALA A 231 -14.66 12.09 7.49
N LEU A 232 -13.93 13.04 8.08
CA LEU A 232 -13.40 12.85 9.43
C LEU A 232 -14.54 12.57 10.42
N ARG A 233 -15.66 13.30 10.31
CA ARG A 233 -16.88 13.02 11.07
C ARG A 233 -17.48 11.67 10.72
N MET A 234 -17.55 11.31 9.44
CA MET A 234 -18.06 10.00 9.03
C MET A 234 -17.26 8.85 9.66
N LEU A 235 -15.93 8.92 9.64
CA LEU A 235 -15.07 7.90 10.27
C LEU A 235 -15.27 7.88 11.80
N SER A 236 -15.27 9.04 12.46
CA SER A 236 -15.55 9.16 13.90
C SER A 236 -16.90 8.54 14.27
N SER A 237 -17.94 8.84 13.49
CA SER A 237 -19.29 8.32 13.69
C SER A 237 -19.42 6.83 13.38
N ILE A 238 -18.58 6.27 12.49
CA ILE A 238 -18.45 4.82 12.29
C ILE A 238 -17.78 4.18 13.51
N GLU A 239 -16.71 4.79 14.02
CA GLU A 239 -15.96 4.31 15.19
C GLU A 239 -16.81 4.25 16.46
N SER A 240 -17.76 5.18 16.61
CA SER A 240 -18.69 5.24 17.75
C SER A 240 -19.88 4.27 17.67
N GLN A 241 -20.06 3.55 16.55
CA GLN A 241 -21.09 2.52 16.44
C GLN A 241 -20.79 1.29 17.30
N THR A 242 -21.83 0.50 17.59
CA THR A 242 -21.68 -0.86 18.14
C THR A 242 -20.77 -1.70 17.25
N ASP A 243 -19.95 -2.58 17.84
CA ASP A 243 -18.97 -3.42 17.13
C ASP A 243 -19.52 -4.08 15.85
N THR A 244 -20.73 -4.66 15.88
CA THR A 244 -21.32 -5.28 14.69
C THR A 244 -21.60 -4.28 13.57
N ARG A 245 -22.14 -3.09 13.89
CA ARG A 245 -22.41 -2.03 12.90
C ARG A 245 -21.11 -1.39 12.42
N ARG A 246 -20.16 -1.13 13.33
CA ARG A 246 -18.83 -0.60 13.00
C ARG A 246 -18.13 -1.50 11.99
N ALA A 247 -18.04 -2.80 12.28
CA ALA A 247 -17.44 -3.78 11.38
C ALA A 247 -18.12 -3.78 10.00
N LEU A 248 -19.45 -3.71 9.96
CA LEU A 248 -20.20 -3.66 8.71
C LEU A 248 -19.92 -2.38 7.91
N LEU A 249 -19.96 -1.22 8.57
CA LEU A 249 -19.75 0.07 7.93
C LEU A 249 -18.33 0.21 7.41
N ILE A 250 -17.30 -0.13 8.20
CA ILE A 250 -15.90 -0.14 7.73
C ILE A 250 -15.77 -1.10 6.55
N GLY A 251 -16.20 -2.35 6.71
CA GLY A 251 -16.04 -3.40 5.70
C GLY A 251 -16.78 -3.14 4.39
N LYS A 252 -17.82 -2.30 4.38
CA LYS A 252 -18.58 -1.98 3.15
C LYS A 252 -18.26 -0.59 2.59
N MET A 253 -17.99 0.39 3.44
CA MET A 253 -17.77 1.77 3.00
C MET A 253 -16.30 2.05 2.67
N LEU A 254 -15.35 1.37 3.33
CA LEU A 254 -13.90 1.52 3.07
C LEU A 254 -13.32 0.43 2.14
N ALA A 255 -14.14 -0.51 1.67
CA ALA A 255 -13.74 -1.53 0.69
C ALA A 255 -13.68 -1.01 -0.76
N ARG A 256 -13.60 0.32 -0.93
CA ARG A 256 -13.57 1.01 -2.23
C ARG A 256 -12.15 1.04 -2.77
#